data_AF-A0A6N7M3D5-F1
#
_entry.id   AF-A0A6N7M3D5-F1
#
_cell.length_a   1.000
_cell.length_b   1.000
_cell.length_c   1.000
_cell.angle_alpha   90.00
_cell.angle_beta   90.00
_cell.angle_gamma   90.00
#
_symmetry.space_group_name_H-M   'P 1'
#
loop_
_entity.id
_entity.type
_entity.pdbx_description
1 polymer ?
#
loop_
_entity_poly.entity_id
_entity_poly.type
_entity_poly.pdbx_seq_one_letter_code
_entity_poly.pdbx_strand_id
1 'polypeptide(L)'
;MHHSQSKIIILIMTVLLFSGCGYNTIQRNEEAVFKAWGDLESQLQRRADLIPNLVAVVKGYAAHEKETLEAVIEARAKATSVQLSAESLSNPEAVANFQA
;
A
#
# COMPACT_ATOMS: atom_id res chain seq x y z
N MET A 1 54.91 33.36 -39.94
CA MET A 1 53.80 33.97 -39.17
C MET A 1 52.45 33.25 -39.39
N HIS A 2 52.07 32.92 -40.63
CA HIS A 2 50.79 32.25 -40.97
C HIS A 2 50.55 30.87 -40.31
N HIS A 3 51.61 30.05 -40.18
CA HIS A 3 51.52 28.74 -39.52
C HIS A 3 51.28 28.83 -38.01
N SER A 4 51.72 29.91 -37.35
CA SER A 4 51.50 30.11 -35.91
C SER A 4 50.04 30.49 -35.63
N GLN A 5 49.48 31.38 -36.46
CA GLN A 5 48.07 31.79 -36.34
C GLN A 5 47.09 30.64 -36.61
N SER A 6 47.40 29.77 -37.58
CA SER A 6 46.58 28.59 -37.88
C SER A 6 46.51 27.61 -36.70
N LYS A 7 47.62 27.43 -35.96
CA LYS A 7 47.66 26.56 -34.77
C LYS A 7 46.82 27.10 -33.62
N ILE A 8 46.84 28.43 -33.40
CA ILE A 8 46.04 29.09 -32.36
C ILE A 8 44.54 28.93 -32.65
N ILE A 9 44.14 29.10 -33.91
CA ILE A 9 42.73 28.93 -34.32
C ILE A 9 42.27 27.48 -34.11
N ILE A 10 43.09 26.49 -34.46
CA ILE A 10 42.78 25.07 -34.24
C ILE A 10 42.65 24.76 -32.74
N LEU A 11 43.54 25.33 -31.90
CA LEU A 11 43.47 25.18 -30.44
C LEU A 11 42.15 25.74 -29.88
N ILE A 12 41.77 26.96 -30.29
CA ILE A 12 40.54 27.61 -29.83
C ILE A 12 39.31 26.81 -30.27
N MET A 13 39.27 26.35 -31.53
CA MET A 13 38.20 25.49 -32.04
C MET A 13 38.08 24.18 -31.25
N THR A 14 39.22 23.58 -30.90
CA THR A 14 39.24 22.35 -30.11
C THR A 14 38.68 22.59 -28.71
N VAL A 15 39.11 23.65 -28.01
CA VAL A 15 38.61 23.97 -26.66
C VAL A 15 37.10 24.24 -26.67
N LEU A 16 36.59 24.93 -27.68
CA LEU A 16 35.15 25.22 -27.81
C LEU A 16 34.31 23.97 -28.11
N LEU A 17 34.86 22.99 -28.84
CA LEU A 17 34.16 21.74 -29.15
C LEU A 17 34.07 20.78 -27.95
N PHE A 18 35.02 20.86 -27.01
CA PHE A 18 35.10 19.93 -25.87
C PHE A 18 34.51 20.48 -24.56
N SER A 19 34.21 21.78 -24.46
CA SER A 19 33.73 22.40 -23.21
C SER A 19 32.27 22.09 -22.84
N GLY A 20 31.48 21.49 -23.74
CA GLY A 20 30.05 21.22 -23.54
C GLY A 20 29.67 19.77 -23.23
N CYS A 21 30.61 18.82 -23.30
CA CYS A 21 30.31 17.41 -23.13
C CYS A 21 30.14 17.05 -21.64
N GLY A 22 28.89 16.87 -21.20
CA GLY A 22 28.55 16.30 -19.89
C GLY A 22 27.61 17.16 -19.05
N TYR A 23 27.74 18.49 -19.09
CA TYR A 23 26.91 19.39 -18.28
C TYR A 23 25.42 19.25 -18.60
N ASN A 24 25.06 19.22 -19.89
CA ASN A 24 23.67 19.03 -20.33
C ASN A 24 23.12 17.65 -19.96
N THR A 25 23.98 16.63 -19.86
CA THR A 25 23.58 15.28 -19.46
C THR A 25 23.29 15.24 -17.97
N ILE A 26 24.15 15.87 -17.15
CA ILE A 26 23.96 15.96 -15.70
C ILE A 26 22.67 16.73 -15.38
N GLN A 27 22.48 17.90 -15.99
CA GLN A 27 21.28 18.71 -15.80
C GLN A 27 19.99 17.95 -16.17
N ARG A 28 20.01 17.27 -17.32
CA ARG A 28 18.86 16.46 -17.78
C ARG A 28 18.54 15.32 -16.80
N ASN A 29 19.58 14.66 -16.27
CA ASN A 29 19.39 13.58 -15.31
C ASN A 29 18.83 14.09 -13.97
N GLU A 30 19.29 15.27 -13.52
CA GLU A 30 18.77 15.92 -12.31
C GLU A 30 17.28 16.28 -12.45
N GLU A 31 16.91 16.90 -13.58
CA GLU A 31 15.50 17.20 -13.88
C GLU A 31 14.63 15.93 -13.96
N ALA A 32 15.16 14.84 -14.50
CA ALA A 32 14.47 13.55 -14.53
C ALA A 32 14.24 12.99 -13.12
N VAL A 33 15.21 13.12 -12.22
CA VAL A 33 15.07 12.71 -10.81
C VAL A 33 14.02 13.55 -10.10
N PHE A 34 14.04 14.87 -10.26
CA PHE A 34 13.04 15.75 -9.65
C PHE A 34 11.63 15.48 -10.16
N LYS A 35 11.49 15.22 -11.47
CA LYS A 35 10.21 14.82 -12.04
C LYS A 35 9.71 13.51 -11.43
N ALA A 36 10.57 12.48 -11.37
CA ALA A 36 10.20 11.19 -10.79
C ALA A 36 9.81 11.31 -9.30
N TRP A 37 10.50 12.17 -8.55
CA TRP A 37 10.17 12.46 -7.16
C TRP A 37 8.80 13.15 -7.02
N GLY A 38 8.51 14.15 -7.85
CA GLY A 38 7.20 14.82 -7.86
C GLY A 38 6.05 13.88 -8.25
N ASP A 39 6.28 12.98 -9.22
CA ASP A 39 5.31 11.95 -9.61
C ASP A 39 5.05 10.95 -8.47
N LEU A 40 6.08 10.59 -7.68
CA LEU A 40 5.92 9.74 -6.50
C LEU A 40 5.14 10.46 -5.40
N GLU A 41 5.51 11.70 -5.08
CA GLU A 41 4.88 12.48 -4.01
C GLU A 41 3.40 12.74 -4.30
N SER A 42 3.05 13.11 -5.54
CA SER A 42 1.66 13.30 -5.94
C SER A 42 0.82 12.01 -5.82
N GLN A 43 1.41 10.85 -6.14
CA GLN A 43 0.74 9.56 -5.96
C GLN A 43 0.55 9.18 -4.49
N LEU A 44 1.57 9.42 -3.64
CA LEU A 44 1.45 9.17 -2.21
C LEU A 44 0.41 10.08 -1.57
N GLN A 45 0.37 11.36 -1.94
CA GLN A 45 -0.65 12.30 -1.48
C GLN A 45 -2.05 11.83 -1.86
N ARG A 46 -2.28 11.50 -3.14
CA ARG A 46 -3.58 11.02 -3.60
C ARG A 46 -4.01 9.73 -2.89
N ARG A 47 -3.08 8.81 -2.63
CA ARG A 47 -3.37 7.59 -1.87
C ARG A 47 -3.75 7.93 -0.43
N ALA A 48 -3.01 8.81 0.23
CA ALA A 48 -3.30 9.26 1.59
C ALA A 48 -4.67 9.94 1.67
N ASP A 49 -5.02 10.80 0.72
CA ASP A 49 -6.31 11.49 0.64
C ASP A 49 -7.50 10.54 0.45
N LEU A 50 -7.28 9.38 -0.19
CA LEU A 50 -8.32 8.36 -0.41
C LEU A 50 -8.51 7.41 0.77
N ILE A 51 -7.52 7.25 1.66
CA ILE A 51 -7.60 6.34 2.81
C ILE A 51 -8.84 6.62 3.69
N PRO A 52 -9.17 7.87 4.06
CA PRO A 52 -10.34 8.16 4.88
C PRO A 52 -11.65 7.69 4.24
N ASN A 53 -11.78 7.82 2.92
CA ASN A 53 -12.96 7.35 2.19
C ASN A 53 -13.06 5.82 2.20
N LEU A 54 -11.95 5.12 1.93
CA LEU A 54 -11.90 3.66 2.03
C LEU A 54 -12.26 3.16 3.43
N VAL A 55 -11.74 3.82 4.47
CA VAL A 55 -12.07 3.51 5.87
C VAL A 55 -13.55 3.74 6.16
N ALA A 56 -14.15 4.80 5.63
CA ALA A 56 -15.58 5.07 5.79
C ALA A 56 -16.44 3.97 5.16
N VAL A 57 -16.11 3.53 3.93
CA VAL A 57 -16.83 2.43 3.26
C VAL A 57 -16.71 1.12 4.04
N VAL A 58 -15.50 0.74 4.45
CA VAL A 58 -15.28 -0.48 5.24
C VAL A 58 -16.02 -0.42 6.57
N LYS A 59 -15.98 0.72 7.27
CA LYS A 59 -16.74 0.91 8.52
C LYS A 59 -18.25 0.83 8.30
N GLY A 60 -18.76 1.38 7.20
CA GLY A 60 -20.17 1.31 6.83
C GLY A 60 -20.64 -0.14 6.64
N TYR A 61 -19.89 -0.94 5.86
CA TYR A 61 -20.20 -2.37 5.68
C TYR A 61 -19.98 -3.18 6.95
N ALA A 62 -18.95 -2.90 7.74
CA ALA A 62 -18.74 -3.57 9.01
C ALA A 62 -19.89 -3.30 10.00
N ALA A 63 -20.46 -2.08 9.99
CA ALA A 63 -21.66 -1.77 10.77
C ALA A 63 -22.90 -2.48 10.22
N HIS A 64 -23.05 -2.57 8.90
CA HIS A 64 -24.15 -3.29 8.23
C HIS A 64 -24.18 -4.77 8.62
N GLU A 65 -23.03 -5.43 8.63
CA GLU A 65 -22.92 -6.88 8.91
C GLU A 65 -22.82 -7.23 10.40
N LYS A 66 -22.73 -6.23 11.28
CA LYS A 66 -22.48 -6.45 12.71
C LYS A 66 -23.58 -7.30 13.35
N GLU A 67 -24.84 -6.92 13.15
CA GLU A 67 -25.99 -7.61 13.74
C GLU A 67 -26.11 -9.04 13.22
N THR A 68 -25.94 -9.23 11.91
CA THR A 68 -25.96 -10.55 11.28
C THR A 68 -24.86 -11.46 11.83
N LEU A 69 -23.64 -10.93 11.97
CA LEU A 69 -22.51 -11.69 12.52
C LEU A 69 -22.77 -12.05 14.00
N GLU A 70 -23.26 -11.11 14.81
CA GLU A 70 -23.64 -11.35 16.21
C GLU A 70 -24.72 -12.44 16.33
N ALA A 71 -25.78 -12.36 15.52
CA ALA A 71 -26.86 -13.34 15.51
C ALA A 71 -26.38 -14.75 15.12
N VAL A 72 -25.51 -14.86 14.12
CA VAL A 72 -24.92 -16.15 13.71
C VAL A 72 -24.02 -16.71 14.81
N ILE A 73 -23.21 -15.88 15.46
CA ILE A 73 -22.35 -16.29 16.57
C ILE A 73 -23.20 -16.77 17.75
N GLU A 74 -24.24 -16.03 18.13
CA GLU A 74 -25.15 -16.42 19.22
C GLU A 74 -25.88 -17.72 18.90
N ALA A 75 -26.42 -17.86 17.69
CA ALA A 75 -27.08 -19.07 17.23
C ALA A 75 -26.13 -20.28 17.26
N ARG A 76 -24.88 -20.08 16.82
CA ARG A 76 -23.84 -21.12 16.88
C ARG A 76 -23.53 -21.51 18.33
N ALA A 77 -23.34 -20.53 19.21
CA ALA A 77 -23.08 -20.77 20.63
C ALA A 77 -24.21 -21.56 21.29
N LYS A 78 -25.47 -21.22 20.99
CA LYS A 78 -26.66 -21.97 21.46
C LYS A 78 -26.72 -23.39 20.89
N ALA A 79 -26.41 -23.57 19.60
CA ALA A 79 -26.44 -24.89 18.97
C ALA A 79 -25.35 -25.83 19.51
N THR A 80 -24.21 -25.29 19.91
CA THR A 80 -23.11 -26.07 20.52
C THR A 80 -23.17 -26.14 22.03
N SER A 81 -24.03 -25.35 22.69
CA SER A 81 -24.17 -25.40 24.13
C SER A 81 -24.94 -26.66 24.53
N VAL A 82 -24.48 -27.32 25.59
CA VAL A 82 -25.20 -28.42 26.21
C VAL A 82 -26.22 -27.83 27.19
N GLN A 83 -27.51 -27.84 26.83
CA GLN A 83 -28.60 -27.54 27.76
C GLN A 83 -28.98 -28.81 28.54
N LEU A 84 -28.40 -29.00 29.73
CA LEU A 84 -28.90 -29.97 30.71
C LEU A 84 -30.09 -29.37 31.45
N SER A 85 -31.29 -29.89 31.20
CA SER A 85 -32.46 -29.61 32.07
C SER A 85 -32.42 -30.48 33.32
N ALA A 86 -33.07 -30.06 34.41
CA ALA A 86 -33.16 -30.83 35.65
C ALA A 86 -33.77 -32.24 35.42
N GLU A 87 -34.76 -32.36 34.53
CA GLU A 87 -35.28 -33.65 34.04
C GLU A 87 -34.26 -34.49 33.25
N SER A 88 -33.27 -33.89 32.61
CA SER A 88 -32.23 -34.64 31.87
C SER A 88 -31.22 -35.29 32.80
N LEU A 89 -31.02 -34.72 34.00
CA LEU A 89 -30.12 -35.25 35.03
C LEU A 89 -30.74 -36.43 35.81
N SER A 90 -32.05 -36.59 35.77
CA SER A 90 -32.76 -37.72 36.39
C SER A 90 -32.87 -38.95 35.47
N ASN A 91 -32.49 -38.84 34.19
CA ASN A 91 -32.43 -39.96 33.25
C ASN A 91 -30.98 -40.50 33.11
N PRO A 92 -30.67 -41.72 33.58
CA PRO A 92 -29.32 -42.31 33.53
C PRO A 92 -28.75 -42.47 32.11
N GLU A 93 -29.60 -42.74 31.10
CA GLU A 93 -29.16 -42.86 29.70
C GLU A 93 -28.78 -41.50 29.09
N ALA A 94 -29.49 -40.43 29.46
CA ALA A 94 -29.15 -39.08 29.03
C ALA A 94 -27.79 -38.66 29.59
N VAL A 95 -27.52 -38.97 30.87
CA VAL A 95 -26.24 -38.69 31.54
C VAL A 95 -25.08 -39.51 30.95
N ALA A 96 -25.33 -40.76 30.53
CA ALA A 96 -24.30 -41.62 29.91
C ALA A 96 -23.83 -41.10 28.54
N ASN A 97 -24.73 -40.56 27.73
CA ASN A 97 -24.39 -39.95 26.43
C ASN A 97 -23.53 -38.67 26.53
N PHE A 98 -23.38 -38.10 27.73
CA PHE A 98 -22.51 -36.93 27.99
C PHE A 98 -21.13 -37.29 28.56
N GLN A 99 -20.89 -38.55 28.96
CA GLN A 99 -19.64 -38.98 29.58
C GLN A 99 -18.61 -39.60 28.60
N ALA A 100 -18.96 -39.71 27.31
CA ALA A 100 -18.07 -40.17 26.23
C ALA A 100 -17.34 -39.00 25.57
#